data_AF-W7FTF0-F1
#
_entry.id   AF-W7FTF0-F1
#
_cell.length_a   1.000
_cell.length_b   1.000
_cell.length_c   1.000
_cell.angle_alpha   90.00
_cell.angle_beta   90.00
_cell.angle_gamma   90.00
#
_symmetry.space_group_name_H-M   'P 1'
#
loop_
_entity.id
_entity.type
_entity.pdbx_description
1 polymer ?
#
loop_
_entity_poly.entity_id
_entity_poly.type
_entity_poly.pdbx_seq_one_letter_code
_entity_poly.pdbx_strand_id
1 'polypeptide(L)'
;MNAAVDKLKEWVSLLRGKTVDLTSIVDKSSYNCGTALHQSAKELVRESCAIERTGGESQLCNNIIHYNNTSAFNGFAEAGADAYKTTLEAKMAEIPTFNTAMTASIIAIVVIVLVMVIIYLILRYRRKKKMKKKVQYMKLLKE
;
A
#
# COMPACT_ATOMS: atom_id res chain seq x y z
N MET A 1 -6.76 -0.10 9.93
CA MET A 1 -7.48 0.89 10.78
C MET A 1 -8.79 0.33 11.32
N ASN A 2 -9.81 0.05 10.49
CA ASN A 2 -11.11 -0.45 10.97
C ASN A 2 -10.99 -1.69 11.88
N ALA A 3 -10.15 -2.67 11.51
CA ALA A 3 -9.91 -3.85 12.34
C ALA A 3 -9.32 -3.53 13.73
N ALA A 4 -8.46 -2.51 13.85
CA ALA A 4 -7.94 -2.08 15.14
C ALA A 4 -9.04 -1.41 15.98
N VAL A 5 -9.88 -0.59 15.34
CA VAL A 5 -11.05 0.04 15.97
C VAL A 5 -12.04 -1.01 16.49
N ASP A 6 -12.31 -2.04 15.69
CA ASP A 6 -13.25 -3.11 16.06
C ASP A 6 -12.73 -3.93 17.25
N LYS A 7 -11.44 -4.30 17.25
CA LYS A 7 -10.81 -5.00 18.37
C LYS A 7 -10.78 -4.17 19.64
N LEU A 8 -10.57 -2.86 19.52
CA LEU A 8 -10.63 -1.94 20.63
C LEU A 8 -12.04 -1.85 21.22
N LYS A 9 -13.07 -1.73 20.37
CA LYS A 9 -14.49 -1.73 20.80
C LYS A 9 -14.88 -3.04 21.48
N GLU A 10 -14.47 -4.18 20.91
CA GLU A 10 -14.69 -5.50 21.49
C GLU A 10 -14.08 -5.57 22.89
N TRP A 11 -12.83 -5.15 23.04
CA TRP A 11 -12.16 -5.13 24.33
C TRP A 11 -12.86 -4.22 25.35
N VAL A 12 -13.24 -3.00 24.96
CA VAL A 12 -13.99 -2.08 25.84
C VAL A 12 -15.33 -2.67 26.27
N SER A 13 -16.03 -3.36 25.36
CA SER A 13 -17.33 -3.99 25.65
C SER A 13 -17.25 -5.14 26.66
N LEU A 14 -16.09 -5.80 26.77
CA LEU A 14 -15.85 -6.90 27.71
C LEU A 14 -15.59 -6.41 29.14
N LEU A 15 -15.25 -5.13 29.31
CA LEU A 15 -14.97 -4.54 30.61
C LEU A 15 -16.26 -4.03 31.25
N ARG A 16 -16.54 -4.46 32.49
CA ARG A 16 -17.64 -3.88 33.28
C ARG A 16 -17.22 -2.48 33.75
N GLY A 17 -17.99 -1.46 33.39
CA GLY A 17 -17.76 -0.08 33.81
C GLY A 17 -18.23 0.97 32.79
N LYS A 18 -17.67 2.18 32.91
CA LYS A 18 -17.99 3.33 32.06
C LYS A 18 -17.62 3.08 30.59
N THR A 19 -18.56 3.36 29.68
CA THR A 19 -18.38 3.28 28.23
C THR A 19 -17.61 4.50 27.71
N VAL A 20 -16.28 4.46 27.72
CA VAL A 20 -15.45 5.49 27.07
C VAL A 20 -15.22 5.09 25.61
N ASP A 21 -15.52 6.01 24.69
CA ASP A 21 -15.26 5.80 23.28
C ASP A 21 -13.78 6.04 22.95
N LEU A 22 -13.00 4.96 22.95
CA LEU A 22 -11.57 4.99 22.61
C LEU A 22 -11.32 5.05 21.10
N THR A 23 -12.36 5.03 20.26
CA THR A 23 -12.18 4.96 18.80
C THR A 23 -11.53 6.20 18.21
N SER A 24 -11.71 7.35 18.87
CA SER A 24 -11.09 8.64 18.52
C SER A 24 -9.57 8.66 18.57
N ILE A 25 -8.94 7.69 19.24
CA ILE A 25 -7.49 7.56 19.39
C ILE A 25 -6.82 6.92 18.16
N VAL A 26 -7.59 6.16 17.38
CA VAL A 26 -7.05 5.43 16.24
C VAL A 26 -7.01 6.36 15.02
N ASP A 27 -5.82 6.85 14.70
CA ASP A 27 -5.55 7.68 13.53
C ASP A 27 -4.69 6.93 12.49
N LYS A 28 -4.59 7.49 11.28
CA LYS A 28 -3.81 6.94 10.16
C LYS A 28 -2.33 6.74 10.49
N SER A 29 -1.77 7.54 11.40
CA SER A 29 -0.38 7.37 11.83
C SER A 29 -0.21 6.52 13.10
N SER A 30 -1.27 6.27 13.87
CA SER A 30 -1.19 5.57 15.17
C SER A 30 -1.78 4.16 15.16
N TYR A 31 -2.62 3.80 14.18
CA TYR A 31 -3.35 2.52 14.15
C TYR A 31 -2.46 1.27 14.16
N ASN A 32 -1.18 1.39 13.82
CA ASN A 32 -0.21 0.30 13.73
C ASN A 32 0.83 0.32 14.87
N CYS A 33 0.64 1.15 15.89
CA CYS A 33 1.58 1.30 17.00
C CYS A 33 0.85 1.17 18.35
N GLY A 34 0.98 0.00 19.00
CA GLY A 34 0.27 -0.27 20.24
C GLY A 34 0.68 0.62 21.42
N THR A 35 1.95 1.03 21.50
CA THR A 35 2.41 1.97 22.53
C THR A 35 1.80 3.36 22.35
N ALA A 36 1.69 3.85 21.12
CA ALA A 36 1.03 5.12 20.82
C ALA A 36 -0.47 5.07 21.13
N LEU A 37 -1.14 3.97 20.76
CA LEU A 37 -2.56 3.77 21.10
C LEU A 37 -2.78 3.72 22.61
N HIS A 38 -1.91 3.03 23.35
CA HIS A 38 -1.98 2.94 24.81
C HIS A 38 -1.74 4.31 25.48
N GLN A 39 -0.77 5.09 25.00
CA GLN A 39 -0.49 6.42 25.53
C GLN A 39 -1.65 7.40 25.27
N SER A 40 -2.19 7.41 24.07
CA SER A 40 -3.35 8.23 23.73
C SER A 40 -4.60 7.78 24.50
N ALA A 41 -4.77 6.48 24.76
CA ALA A 41 -5.82 5.96 25.63
C ALA A 41 -5.67 6.45 27.07
N LYS A 42 -4.45 6.47 27.62
CA LYS A 42 -4.18 7.03 28.95
C LYS A 42 -4.60 8.49 29.07
N GLU A 43 -4.31 9.31 28.07
CA GLU A 43 -4.67 10.72 28.11
C GLU A 43 -6.19 10.95 28.01
N LEU A 44 -6.87 10.21 27.11
CA LEU A 44 -8.32 10.32 26.93
C LEU A 44 -9.11 9.92 28.19
N VAL A 45 -8.68 8.88 28.89
CA VAL A 45 -9.40 8.39 30.08
C VAL A 45 -9.02 9.13 31.36
N ARG A 46 -7.95 9.95 31.35
CA ARG A 46 -7.36 10.58 32.54
C ARG A 46 -8.37 11.35 33.39
N GLU A 47 -9.16 12.23 32.78
CA GLU A 47 -10.19 13.00 33.48
C GLU A 47 -11.35 12.12 33.94
N SER A 48 -11.75 11.16 33.09
CA SER A 48 -12.85 10.23 33.40
C SER A 48 -12.52 9.29 34.56
N CYS A 49 -11.28 8.86 34.67
CA CYS A 49 -10.79 7.96 35.73
C CYS A 49 -10.44 8.71 37.04
N ALA A 50 -10.17 10.01 36.98
CA ALA A 50 -9.91 10.82 38.17
C ALA A 50 -11.15 10.96 39.09
N ILE A 51 -12.36 10.89 38.51
CA ILE A 51 -13.64 11.02 39.22
C ILE A 51 -13.95 9.79 40.10
N GLU A 52 -13.39 8.61 39.77
CA GLU A 52 -13.69 7.34 40.46
C GLU A 52 -12.91 7.10 41.76
N ARG A 53 -11.98 7.98 42.15
CA ARG A 53 -11.21 7.84 43.41
C ARG A 53 -12.06 7.78 44.68
N THR A 54 -13.37 8.04 44.57
CA THR A 54 -14.34 8.02 45.68
C THR A 54 -15.27 6.80 45.66
N GLY A 55 -15.24 5.94 44.65
CA GLY A 55 -16.26 4.89 44.45
C GLY A 55 -15.83 3.69 43.61
N GLY A 56 -14.65 3.13 43.85
CA GLY A 56 -14.15 1.89 43.20
C GLY A 56 -13.72 2.09 41.74
N GLU A 57 -12.49 1.74 41.42
CA GLU A 57 -11.95 1.90 40.06
C GLU A 57 -12.67 1.00 39.04
N SER A 58 -13.12 1.59 37.92
CA SER A 58 -13.62 0.82 36.78
C SER A 58 -12.52 -0.07 36.22
N GLN A 59 -12.92 -1.24 35.71
CA GLN A 59 -11.97 -2.21 35.13
C GLN A 59 -11.17 -1.60 33.97
N LEU A 60 -11.75 -0.63 33.26
CA LEU A 60 -11.10 0.08 32.17
C LEU A 60 -10.00 1.03 32.67
N CYS A 61 -10.27 1.84 33.69
CA CYS A 61 -9.27 2.72 34.30
C CYS A 61 -8.14 1.93 34.94
N ASN A 62 -8.46 0.84 35.63
CA ASN A 62 -7.46 -0.02 36.23
C ASN A 62 -6.57 -0.66 35.15
N ASN A 63 -7.14 -1.16 34.05
CA ASN A 63 -6.38 -1.77 32.95
C ASN A 63 -5.56 -0.79 32.09
N ILE A 64 -5.93 0.49 32.02
CA ILE A 64 -5.23 1.48 31.19
C ILE A 64 -4.20 2.26 31.99
N ILE A 65 -4.53 2.67 33.21
CA ILE A 65 -3.69 3.55 34.03
C ILE A 65 -2.76 2.73 34.93
N HIS A 66 -3.30 1.73 35.63
CA HIS A 66 -2.59 1.01 36.68
C HIS A 66 -1.88 -0.24 36.15
N TYR A 67 -2.54 -1.01 35.31
CA TYR A 67 -1.93 -2.12 34.59
C TYR A 67 -1.34 -1.62 33.26
N ASN A 68 -0.09 -1.99 32.99
CA ASN A 68 0.53 -1.70 31.71
C ASN A 68 0.02 -2.68 30.63
N ASN A 69 -1.18 -2.43 30.10
CA ASN A 69 -1.81 -3.30 29.10
C ASN A 69 -1.29 -3.08 27.66
N THR A 70 -0.03 -2.67 27.51
CA THR A 70 0.60 -2.41 26.20
C THR A 70 0.52 -3.62 25.27
N SER A 71 0.51 -4.85 25.80
CA SER A 71 0.36 -6.09 25.02
C SER A 71 -0.99 -6.16 24.29
N ALA A 72 -2.10 -5.82 24.94
CA ALA A 72 -3.41 -5.79 24.28
C ALA A 72 -3.44 -4.73 23.17
N PHE A 73 -2.91 -3.54 23.44
CA PHE A 73 -2.81 -2.48 22.44
C PHE A 73 -1.90 -2.84 21.26
N ASN A 74 -0.83 -3.61 21.50
CA ASN A 74 0.00 -4.17 20.43
C ASN A 74 -0.80 -5.16 19.58
N GLY A 75 -1.63 -6.01 20.19
CA GLY A 75 -2.52 -6.91 19.45
C GLY A 75 -3.57 -6.16 18.61
N PHE A 76 -4.09 -5.04 19.10
CA PHE A 76 -5.00 -4.19 18.31
C PHE A 76 -4.29 -3.54 17.13
N ALA A 77 -3.06 -3.07 17.36
CA ALA A 77 -2.22 -2.48 16.32
C ALA A 77 -1.85 -3.49 15.23
N GLU A 78 -1.48 -4.71 15.63
CA GLU A 78 -1.17 -5.83 14.74
C GLU A 78 -2.39 -6.21 13.89
N ALA A 79 -3.56 -6.39 14.51
CA ALA A 79 -4.81 -6.63 13.78
C ALA A 79 -5.12 -5.50 12.77
N GLY A 80 -4.84 -4.26 13.15
CA GLY A 80 -4.97 -3.09 12.28
C GLY A 80 -4.03 -3.10 11.08
N ALA A 81 -2.78 -3.52 11.30
CA ALA A 81 -1.72 -3.60 10.29
C ALA A 81 -1.95 -4.78 9.32
N ASP A 82 -2.30 -5.95 9.85
CA ASP A 82 -2.57 -7.16 9.07
C ASP A 82 -3.79 -6.96 8.17
N ALA A 83 -4.90 -6.45 8.70
CA ALA A 83 -6.08 -6.17 7.89
C ALA A 83 -5.79 -5.16 6.77
N TYR A 84 -4.94 -4.16 7.03
CA TYR A 84 -4.51 -3.21 5.99
C TYR A 84 -3.68 -3.92 4.91
N LYS A 85 -2.71 -4.76 5.31
CA LYS A 85 -1.89 -5.54 4.39
C LYS A 85 -2.73 -6.48 3.53
N THR A 86 -3.63 -7.26 4.13
CA THR A 86 -4.53 -8.16 3.41
C THR A 86 -5.45 -7.40 2.43
N THR A 87 -5.97 -6.24 2.84
CA THR A 87 -6.79 -5.40 1.95
C THR A 87 -5.96 -4.84 0.79
N LEU A 88 -4.71 -4.47 1.04
CA LEU A 88 -3.79 -4.01 0.02
C LEU A 88 -3.45 -5.12 -0.98
N GLU A 89 -3.11 -6.31 -0.49
CA GLU A 89 -2.83 -7.48 -1.31
C GLU A 89 -4.05 -7.90 -2.15
N ALA A 90 -5.25 -7.89 -1.55
CA ALA A 90 -6.50 -8.16 -2.26
C ALA A 90 -6.76 -7.11 -3.36
N LYS A 91 -6.61 -5.82 -3.04
CA LYS A 91 -6.75 -4.75 -4.03
C LYS A 91 -5.71 -4.88 -5.14
N MET A 92 -4.45 -5.20 -4.84
CA MET A 92 -3.40 -5.37 -5.84
C MET A 92 -3.62 -6.61 -6.71
N ALA A 93 -4.15 -7.70 -6.14
CA ALA A 93 -4.56 -8.88 -6.90
C ALA A 93 -5.73 -8.57 -7.86
N GLU A 94 -6.57 -7.60 -7.52
CA GLU A 94 -7.66 -7.09 -8.34
C GLU A 94 -7.23 -6.04 -9.38
N ILE A 95 -5.93 -5.77 -9.53
CA ILE A 95 -5.36 -4.96 -10.63
C ILE A 95 -4.72 -5.86 -11.73
N PRO A 96 -5.42 -6.84 -12.34
CA PRO A 96 -4.94 -7.49 -13.54
C PRO A 96 -5.13 -6.61 -14.80
N THR A 97 -5.88 -5.49 -14.70
CA THR A 97 -6.30 -4.69 -15.87
C THR A 97 -5.36 -3.53 -16.20
N PHE A 98 -4.71 -2.90 -15.21
CA PHE A 98 -3.79 -1.79 -15.50
C PHE A 98 -2.50 -2.26 -16.16
N ASN A 99 -1.96 -3.39 -15.69
CA ASN A 99 -0.69 -3.94 -16.20
C ASN A 99 -0.85 -4.51 -17.62
N THR A 100 -1.98 -5.14 -17.92
CA THR A 100 -2.21 -5.74 -19.25
C THR A 100 -2.38 -4.67 -20.32
N ALA A 101 -3.16 -3.61 -20.06
CA ALA A 101 -3.35 -2.51 -20.99
C ALA A 101 -2.03 -1.74 -21.25
N MET A 102 -1.25 -1.46 -20.18
CA MET A 102 0.06 -0.83 -20.32
C MET A 102 1.05 -1.71 -21.10
N THR A 103 1.11 -3.01 -20.78
CA THR A 103 2.02 -3.95 -21.46
C THR A 103 1.64 -4.11 -22.93
N ALA A 104 0.36 -4.21 -23.24
CA ALA A 104 -0.12 -4.29 -24.62
C ALA A 104 0.24 -3.04 -25.43
N SER A 105 0.12 -1.84 -24.84
CA SER A 105 0.52 -0.58 -25.49
C SER A 105 2.03 -0.54 -25.80
N ILE A 106 2.88 -0.97 -24.87
CA ILE A 106 4.33 -1.05 -25.07
C ILE A 106 4.68 -2.04 -26.18
N ILE A 107 4.09 -3.24 -26.14
CA ILE A 107 4.31 -4.28 -27.17
C ILE A 107 3.91 -3.74 -28.56
N ALA A 108 2.78 -3.04 -28.67
CA ALA A 108 2.33 -2.46 -29.94
C ALA A 108 3.34 -1.47 -30.53
N ILE A 109 3.90 -0.56 -29.72
CA ILE A 109 4.93 0.39 -30.17
C ILE A 109 6.20 -0.34 -30.64
N VAL A 110 6.65 -1.34 -29.87
CA VAL A 110 7.84 -2.13 -30.22
C VAL A 110 7.65 -2.85 -31.57
N VAL A 111 6.48 -3.42 -31.81
CA VAL A 111 6.16 -4.09 -33.09
C VAL A 111 6.20 -3.09 -34.25
N ILE A 112 5.62 -1.89 -34.11
CA ILE A 112 5.65 -0.85 -35.15
C ILE A 112 7.10 -0.45 -35.47
N VAL A 113 7.92 -0.24 -34.44
CA VAL A 113 9.35 0.11 -34.61
C VAL A 113 10.12 -1.03 -35.31
N LEU A 114 9.88 -2.29 -34.93
CA LEU A 114 10.51 -3.45 -35.59
C LEU A 114 10.16 -3.52 -37.08
N VAL A 115 8.90 -3.31 -37.45
CA VAL A 115 8.48 -3.28 -38.86
C VAL A 115 9.20 -2.16 -39.61
N MET A 116 9.28 -0.96 -39.04
CA MET A 116 10.01 0.17 -39.62
C MET A 116 11.49 -0.14 -39.84
N VAL A 117 12.14 -0.80 -38.86
CA VAL A 117 13.55 -1.21 -38.97
C VAL A 117 13.74 -2.23 -40.08
N ILE A 118 12.88 -3.25 -40.19
CA ILE A 118 12.98 -4.28 -41.24
C ILE A 118 12.84 -3.65 -42.63
N ILE A 119 11.79 -2.83 -42.84
CA ILE A 119 11.57 -2.14 -44.12
C ILE A 119 12.73 -1.20 -44.44
N TYR A 120 13.22 -0.44 -43.44
CA TYR A 120 14.37 0.45 -43.60
C TYR A 120 15.63 -0.31 -44.03
N LEU A 121 15.92 -1.45 -43.43
CA LEU A 121 17.06 -2.29 -43.80
C LEU A 121 16.95 -2.79 -45.24
N ILE A 122 15.77 -3.24 -45.68
CA ILE A 122 15.52 -3.64 -47.07
C ILE A 122 15.78 -2.46 -48.03
N LEU A 123 15.23 -1.28 -47.74
CA LEU A 123 15.41 -0.09 -48.57
C LEU A 123 16.86 0.39 -48.62
N ARG A 124 17.56 0.36 -47.47
CA ARG A 124 18.99 0.70 -47.37
C ARG A 124 19.84 -0.25 -48.19
N TYR A 125 19.55 -1.55 -48.10
CA TYR A 125 20.24 -2.58 -48.87
C TYR A 125 20.02 -2.39 -50.37
N ARG A 126 18.78 -2.12 -50.81
CA ARG A 126 18.46 -1.83 -52.21
C ARG A 126 19.21 -0.61 -52.75
N ARG A 127 19.30 0.49 -51.99
CA ARG A 127 20.04 1.70 -52.40
C ARG A 127 21.53 1.40 -52.59
N LYS A 128 22.16 0.68 -51.66
CA LYS A 128 23.58 0.29 -51.78
C LYS A 128 23.83 -0.61 -53.00
N LYS A 129 22.92 -1.55 -53.31
CA LYS A 129 23.04 -2.42 -54.49
C LYS A 129 22.96 -1.63 -55.81
N LYS A 130 22.09 -0.61 -55.89
CA LYS A 130 22.00 0.27 -57.07
C LYS A 130 23.30 1.06 -57.29
N MET A 131 23.91 1.60 -56.23
CA MET A 131 25.16 2.36 -56.36
C MET A 131 26.35 1.50 -56.77
N LYS A 132 26.47 0.26 -56.24
CA LYS A 132 27.53 -0.68 -56.66
C LYS A 132 27.46 -1.01 -58.16
N LYS A 133 26.25 -1.22 -58.69
CA LYS A 133 26.06 -1.44 -60.14
C LYS A 133 26.49 -0.22 -60.96
N LYS A 134 26.08 1.00 -60.57
CA LYS A 134 26.47 2.23 -61.29
C LYS A 134 27.98 2.41 -61.38
N VAL A 135 28.72 2.13 -60.31
CA VAL A 135 30.19 2.23 -60.30
C VAL A 135 30.84 1.21 -61.26
N GLN A 136 30.29 0.00 -61.37
CA GLN A 136 30.81 -0.99 -62.33
C GLN A 136 30.56 -0.57 -63.79
N TYR A 137 29.37 -0.05 -64.12
CA TYR A 137 29.09 0.47 -65.46
C TYR A 137 30.00 1.64 -65.83
N MET A 138 30.29 2.55 -64.89
CA MET A 138 31.18 3.68 -65.14
C MET A 138 32.64 3.27 -65.35
N LYS A 139 33.05 2.12 -64.79
CA LYS A 139 34.37 1.54 -65.08
C LYS A 139 34.44 0.91 -66.47
N LEU A 140 33.41 0.14 -66.86
CA LEU A 140 33.33 -0.51 -68.16
C LEU A 140 33.27 0.45 -69.35
N LEU A 141 32.79 1.68 -69.15
CA LEU A 141 32.72 2.72 -70.18
C LEU A 141 34.00 3.57 -70.30
N LYS A 142 34.97 3.40 -69.40
CA LYS A 142 36.17 4.24 -69.32
C LYS A 142 37.43 3.55 -69.82
N GLU A 143 37.38 2.24 -70.01
CA GLU A 143 38.28 1.48 -70.90
C GLU A 143 37.81 1.63 -72.35
#